data_AF-I3Z5A7-F1
#
_entry.id   AF-I3Z5A7-F1
#
_cell.length_a   1.000
_cell.length_b   1.000
_cell.length_c   1.000
_cell.angle_alpha   90.00
_cell.angle_beta   90.00
_cell.angle_gamma   90.00
#
_symmetry.space_group_name_H-M   'P 1'
#
loop_
_entity.id
_entity.type
_entity.pdbx_description
1 polymer ?
#
loop_
_entity_poly.entity_id
_entity_poly.type
_entity_poly.pdbx_seq_one_letter_code
_entity_poly.pdbx_strand_id
1 'polypeptide(L)'
;MKNSKKLLLLSLFLIFQICFSFTKLNAQQTGGDFGLQITNDLPSGYNLIEVRTQYYISYSFDFNQNLIINNISLNEPILSKIEVDQYSPVYDWSVTISDFTYDIFGENQVVFSYSLIVEAKDPFNNWRYYWNEFLQQRIVTIQ
;
A
#
# COMPACT_ATOMS: atom_id res chain seq x y z
N MET A 1 23.92 13.98 56.26
CA MET A 1 22.83 13.14 55.71
C MET A 1 21.80 13.86 54.82
N LYS A 2 21.72 15.20 54.75
CA LYS A 2 20.72 15.91 53.93
C LYS A 2 20.97 15.88 52.41
N ASN A 3 22.22 15.69 51.97
CA ASN A 3 22.58 15.77 50.54
C ASN A 3 22.38 14.45 49.77
N SER A 4 22.38 13.29 50.43
CA SER A 4 22.22 12.01 49.70
C SER A 4 20.81 11.80 49.15
N LYS A 5 19.78 12.33 49.82
CA LYS A 5 18.39 12.26 49.33
C LYS A 5 18.18 13.08 48.04
N LYS A 6 18.82 14.25 47.93
CA LYS A 6 18.76 15.08 46.71
C LYS A 6 19.47 14.43 45.53
N LEU A 7 20.62 13.80 45.77
CA LEU A 7 21.36 13.08 44.74
C LEU A 7 20.56 11.88 44.20
N LEU A 8 19.88 11.15 45.10
CA LEU A 8 19.07 9.98 44.76
C LEU A 8 17.80 10.37 44.00
N LEU A 9 17.16 11.49 44.35
CA LEU A 9 16.04 12.06 43.59
C LEU A 9 16.46 12.52 42.20
N LEU A 10 17.65 13.14 42.06
CA LEU A 10 18.18 13.58 40.78
C LEU A 10 18.51 12.39 39.87
N SER A 11 19.10 11.31 40.42
CA SER A 11 19.39 10.10 39.66
C SER A 11 18.12 9.37 39.23
N LEU A 12 17.10 9.28 40.09
CA LEU A 12 15.80 8.71 39.72
C LEU A 12 15.09 9.52 38.64
N PHE A 13 15.16 10.86 38.72
CA PHE A 13 14.60 11.73 37.69
C PHE A 13 15.33 11.58 36.35
N LEU A 14 16.66 11.44 36.37
CA LEU A 14 17.46 11.20 35.15
C LEU A 14 17.12 9.84 34.52
N ILE A 15 17.04 8.78 35.34
CA ILE A 15 16.67 7.43 34.89
C ILE A 15 15.24 7.44 34.32
N PHE A 16 14.31 8.16 34.95
CA PHE A 16 12.95 8.29 34.46
C PHE A 16 12.89 9.03 33.11
N GLN A 17 13.64 10.12 32.93
CA GLN A 17 13.75 10.85 31.66
C GLN A 17 14.39 10.00 30.55
N ILE A 18 15.43 9.22 30.89
CA ILE A 18 16.09 8.29 29.97
C ILE A 18 15.11 7.17 29.56
N CYS A 19 14.40 6.57 30.52
CA CYS A 19 13.39 5.54 30.24
C CYS A 19 12.19 6.05 29.43
N PHE A 20 11.75 7.29 29.65
CA PHE A 20 10.65 7.89 28.88
C PHE A 20 11.03 8.19 27.42
N SER A 21 12.32 8.25 27.12
CA SER A 21 12.83 8.53 25.77
C SER A 21 13.01 7.27 24.91
N PHE A 22 12.66 6.09 25.42
CA PHE A 22 12.85 4.80 24.73
C PHE A 22 11.56 4.14 24.24
N THR A 23 10.43 4.85 24.17
CA THR A 23 9.26 4.33 23.48
C THR A 23 9.55 4.25 21.98
N LYS A 24 9.63 3.02 21.42
CA LYS A 24 9.55 2.80 19.97
C LYS A 24 8.38 3.64 19.44
N LEU A 25 8.67 4.61 18.59
CA LEU A 25 7.65 5.40 17.94
C LEU A 25 7.00 4.50 16.88
N ASN A 26 5.93 3.80 17.26
CA ASN A 26 5.11 3.09 16.29
C ASN A 26 4.33 4.15 15.54
N ALA A 27 4.67 4.34 14.26
CA ALA A 27 3.97 5.25 13.37
C ALA A 27 3.18 4.41 12.36
N GLN A 28 2.04 4.94 11.93
CA GLN A 28 1.16 4.30 10.98
C GLN A 28 0.83 5.32 9.91
N GLN A 29 1.21 5.04 8.67
CA GLN A 29 0.82 5.83 7.50
C GLN A 29 -0.21 5.01 6.75
N THR A 30 -1.48 5.40 6.89
CA THR A 30 -2.55 4.86 6.05
C THR A 30 -2.30 5.37 4.64
N GLY A 31 -1.96 4.44 3.75
CA GLY A 31 -1.31 4.68 2.47
C GLY A 31 -2.29 5.03 1.36
N GLY A 32 -1.89 6.00 0.54
CA GLY A 32 -2.74 6.59 -0.51
C GLY A 32 -3.22 5.64 -1.62
N ASP A 33 -4.01 6.20 -2.53
CA ASP A 33 -4.59 5.50 -3.66
C ASP A 33 -3.58 5.37 -4.82
N PHE A 34 -3.48 4.18 -5.40
CA PHE A 34 -2.87 3.95 -6.70
C PHE A 34 -3.95 3.73 -7.76
N GLY A 35 -3.80 4.37 -8.92
CA GLY A 35 -4.66 4.17 -10.08
C GLY A 35 -3.92 3.54 -11.26
N LEU A 36 -4.66 2.76 -12.06
CA LEU A 36 -4.29 2.31 -13.39
C LEU A 36 -5.44 2.66 -14.34
N GLN A 37 -5.12 3.37 -15.43
CA GLN A 37 -6.04 3.63 -16.54
C GLN A 37 -5.66 2.76 -17.73
N ILE A 38 -6.65 2.09 -18.31
CA ILE A 38 -6.49 1.19 -19.45
C ILE A 38 -7.36 1.73 -20.56
N THR A 39 -6.76 2.10 -21.70
CA THR A 39 -7.44 2.64 -22.88
C THR A 39 -7.15 1.86 -24.15
N ASN A 40 -6.20 0.92 -24.09
CA ASN A 40 -5.72 0.16 -25.24
C ASN A 40 -6.06 -1.31 -25.06
N ASP A 41 -6.18 -2.02 -26.20
CA ASP A 41 -6.46 -3.46 -26.28
C ASP A 41 -7.77 -3.91 -25.62
N LEU A 42 -8.66 -2.96 -25.31
CA LEU A 42 -9.98 -3.23 -24.76
C LEU A 42 -10.89 -3.90 -25.80
N PRO A 43 -11.87 -4.71 -25.36
CA PRO A 43 -12.91 -5.22 -26.26
C PRO A 43 -13.66 -4.10 -26.97
N SER A 44 -14.14 -4.37 -28.18
CA SER A 44 -14.93 -3.41 -28.95
C SER A 44 -16.11 -2.87 -28.13
N GLY A 45 -16.27 -1.54 -28.14
CA GLY A 45 -17.31 -0.84 -27.39
C GLY A 45 -16.87 -0.36 -25.99
N TYR A 46 -15.64 -0.63 -25.57
CA TYR A 46 -15.06 -0.11 -24.33
C TYR A 46 -13.93 0.89 -24.63
N ASN A 47 -13.96 2.03 -23.93
CA ASN A 47 -13.02 3.15 -24.15
C ASN A 47 -12.02 3.34 -23.02
N LEU A 48 -12.46 3.08 -21.78
CA LEU A 48 -11.65 3.30 -20.58
C LEU A 48 -12.06 2.31 -19.50
N ILE A 49 -11.06 1.72 -18.84
CA ILE A 49 -11.22 1.06 -17.55
C ILE A 49 -10.25 1.70 -16.56
N GLU A 50 -10.78 2.12 -15.42
CA GLU A 50 -9.97 2.59 -14.31
C GLU A 50 -10.04 1.60 -13.15
N VAL A 51 -8.86 1.21 -12.68
CA VAL A 51 -8.68 0.37 -11.51
C VAL A 51 -8.01 1.21 -10.42
N ARG A 52 -8.50 1.08 -9.19
CA ARG A 52 -7.83 1.65 -8.01
C ARG A 52 -7.47 0.57 -7.02
N THR A 53 -6.36 0.76 -6.33
CA THR A 53 -5.96 -0.02 -5.16
C THR A 53 -5.42 0.92 -4.09
N GLN A 54 -5.42 0.47 -2.85
CA GLN A 54 -4.90 1.21 -1.70
C GLN A 54 -3.85 0.37 -1.03
N TYR A 55 -2.86 1.02 -0.42
CA TYR A 55 -1.84 0.35 0.35
C TYR A 55 -1.91 0.74 1.81
N TYR A 56 -1.42 -0.15 2.66
CA TYR A 56 -1.29 0.09 4.09
C TYR A 56 0.15 -0.22 4.51
N ILE A 57 0.77 0.71 5.25
CA ILE A 57 2.11 0.51 5.82
C ILE A 57 2.08 0.84 7.32
N SER A 58 2.42 -0.15 8.14
CA SER A 58 2.79 0.06 9.54
C SER A 58 4.29 -0.04 9.67
N TYR A 59 4.92 0.94 10.32
CA TYR A 59 6.36 1.02 10.45
C TYR A 59 6.79 1.55 11.83
N SER A 60 8.06 1.40 12.11
CA SER A 60 8.73 2.00 13.25
C SER A 60 10.16 2.37 12.87
N PHE A 61 10.80 3.18 13.69
CA PHE A 61 12.23 3.45 13.58
C PHE A 61 12.97 2.79 14.74
N ASP A 62 14.13 2.21 14.46
CA ASP A 62 15.04 1.74 15.51
C ASP A 62 15.85 2.89 16.14
N PHE A 63 16.73 2.56 17.08
CA PHE A 63 17.57 3.55 17.76
C PHE A 63 18.59 4.24 16.85
N ASN A 64 18.91 3.63 15.71
CA ASN A 64 19.80 4.18 14.69
C ASN A 64 19.03 4.93 13.60
N GLN A 65 17.71 5.14 13.79
CA GLN A 65 16.79 5.75 12.82
C GLN A 65 16.63 4.93 11.53
N ASN A 66 16.92 3.62 11.56
CA ASN A 66 16.60 2.75 10.44
C ASN A 66 15.10 2.47 10.40
N LEU A 67 14.51 2.55 9.21
CA LEU A 67 13.13 2.17 8.96
C LEU A 67 12.94 0.65 9.15
N ILE A 68 11.96 0.28 9.96
CA ILE A 68 11.49 -1.10 10.14
C ILE A 68 10.04 -1.18 9.68
N ILE A 69 9.78 -2.00 8.67
CA ILE A 69 8.42 -2.33 8.23
C ILE A 69 7.84 -3.41 9.15
N ASN A 70 6.76 -3.06 9.86
CA ASN A 70 6.08 -3.98 10.76
C ASN A 70 5.01 -4.78 10.02
N ASN A 71 4.28 -4.13 9.11
CA ASN A 71 3.29 -4.76 8.27
C ASN A 71 3.08 -3.94 6.99
N ILE A 72 2.78 -4.64 5.90
CA ILE A 72 2.46 -4.02 4.64
C ILE A 72 1.45 -4.87 3.86
N SER A 73 0.46 -4.21 3.28
CA SER A 73 -0.58 -4.89 2.51
C SER A 73 -1.16 -4.00 1.42
N LEU A 74 -1.72 -4.63 0.39
CA LEU A 74 -2.60 -3.98 -0.58
C LEU A 74 -4.04 -4.42 -0.32
N ASN A 75 -4.97 -3.47 -0.44
CA ASN A 75 -6.39 -3.78 -0.49
C ASN A 75 -6.74 -4.43 -1.83
N GLU A 76 -7.83 -5.19 -1.84
CA GLU A 76 -8.41 -5.71 -3.08
C GLU A 76 -8.62 -4.56 -4.09
N PRO A 77 -8.21 -4.75 -5.35
CA PRO A 77 -8.36 -3.74 -6.36
C PRO A 77 -9.85 -3.55 -6.69
N ILE A 78 -10.25 -2.31 -6.94
CA ILE A 78 -11.62 -1.97 -7.32
C ILE A 78 -11.64 -1.43 -8.75
N LEU A 79 -12.66 -1.83 -9.51
CA LEU A 79 -13.03 -1.16 -10.75
C LEU A 79 -13.70 0.16 -10.38
N SER A 80 -12.96 1.27 -10.51
CA SER A 80 -13.47 2.59 -10.15
C SER A 80 -14.29 3.22 -11.27
N LYS A 81 -14.04 2.83 -12.53
CA LYS A 81 -14.74 3.39 -13.69
C LYS A 81 -14.65 2.46 -14.90
N ILE A 82 -15.73 2.41 -15.67
CA ILE A 82 -15.79 1.80 -17.00
C ILE A 82 -16.52 2.77 -17.92
N GLU A 83 -15.88 3.18 -19.01
CA GLU A 83 -16.51 3.97 -20.07
C GLU A 83 -16.73 3.11 -21.30
N VAL A 84 -17.96 3.15 -21.84
CA VAL A 84 -18.40 2.37 -22.98
C VAL A 84 -19.00 3.27 -24.05
N ASP A 85 -18.94 2.81 -25.30
CA ASP A 85 -19.72 3.36 -26.41
C ASP A 85 -21.19 2.91 -26.35
N GLN A 86 -22.04 3.54 -27.15
CA GLN A 86 -23.49 3.30 -27.20
C GLN A 86 -23.87 1.83 -27.50
N TYR A 87 -22.98 1.05 -28.10
CA TYR A 87 -23.18 -0.37 -28.43
C TYR A 87 -22.05 -1.23 -27.87
N SER A 88 -22.08 -1.46 -26.55
CA SER A 88 -21.17 -2.36 -25.86
C SER A 88 -21.86 -3.68 -25.50
N PRO A 89 -21.21 -4.84 -25.69
CA PRO A 89 -21.63 -6.07 -25.03
C PRO A 89 -21.57 -5.90 -23.50
N VAL A 90 -22.35 -6.70 -22.77
CA VAL A 90 -22.32 -6.72 -21.30
C VAL A 90 -21.35 -7.81 -20.87
N TYR A 91 -20.26 -7.43 -20.22
CA TYR A 91 -19.32 -8.35 -19.60
C TYR A 91 -19.33 -8.22 -18.07
N ASP A 92 -19.07 -9.34 -17.41
CA ASP A 92 -18.70 -9.38 -16.00
C ASP A 92 -17.20 -9.08 -15.88
N TRP A 93 -16.89 -7.96 -15.25
CA TRP A 93 -15.52 -7.48 -15.11
C TRP A 93 -14.99 -7.80 -13.72
N SER A 94 -13.81 -8.40 -13.67
CA SER A 94 -13.11 -8.67 -12.42
C SER A 94 -11.67 -8.16 -12.48
N VAL A 95 -11.16 -7.81 -11.31
CA VAL A 95 -9.77 -7.38 -11.15
C VAL A 95 -9.19 -8.10 -9.96
N THR A 96 -7.98 -8.62 -10.12
CA THR A 96 -7.24 -9.29 -9.05
C THR A 96 -5.82 -8.74 -8.97
N ILE A 97 -5.24 -8.85 -7.78
CA ILE A 97 -3.82 -8.60 -7.55
C ILE A 97 -3.11 -9.94 -7.39
N SER A 98 -1.94 -10.07 -8.01
CA SER A 98 -1.00 -11.16 -7.77
C SER A 98 0.41 -10.62 -7.56
N ASP A 99 1.30 -11.52 -7.11
CA ASP A 99 2.75 -11.29 -7.08
C ASP A 99 3.18 -10.04 -6.32
N PHE A 100 2.41 -9.70 -5.27
CA PHE A 100 2.70 -8.56 -4.42
C PHE A 100 4.00 -8.78 -3.64
N THR A 101 4.95 -7.89 -3.88
CA THR A 101 6.24 -7.83 -3.19
C THR A 101 6.58 -6.40 -2.85
N TYR A 102 7.51 -6.22 -1.92
CA TYR A 102 8.02 -4.91 -1.56
C TYR A 102 9.49 -4.98 -1.18
N ASP A 103 10.20 -3.89 -1.45
CA ASP A 103 11.57 -3.67 -1.04
C ASP A 103 11.71 -2.32 -0.34
N ILE A 104 12.65 -2.22 0.61
CA ILE A 104 13.01 -0.96 1.25
C ILE A 104 14.22 -0.40 0.51
N PHE A 105 14.14 0.85 0.08
CA PHE A 105 15.22 1.55 -0.60
C PHE A 105 15.62 2.80 0.18
N GLY A 106 16.92 2.97 0.43
CA GLY A 106 17.42 4.08 1.23
C GLY A 106 16.91 4.06 2.68
N GLU A 107 16.74 5.24 3.27
CA GLU A 107 16.40 5.40 4.69
C GLU A 107 14.88 5.40 4.96
N ASN A 108 14.06 5.77 3.97
CA ASN A 108 12.63 5.98 4.18
C ASN A 108 11.74 5.67 2.97
N GLN A 109 12.23 4.95 1.96
CA GLN A 109 11.41 4.62 0.78
C GLN A 109 11.04 3.14 0.75
N VAL A 110 9.81 2.87 0.36
CA VAL A 110 9.31 1.53 0.09
C VAL A 110 8.88 1.45 -1.36
N VAL A 111 9.39 0.47 -2.07
CA VAL A 111 9.05 0.16 -3.46
C VAL A 111 8.10 -1.02 -3.46
N PHE A 112 6.89 -0.81 -3.94
CA PHE A 112 5.89 -1.85 -4.15
C PHE A 112 5.97 -2.36 -5.57
N SER A 113 5.88 -3.68 -5.74
CA SER A 113 5.78 -4.34 -7.03
C SER A 113 4.61 -5.33 -7.00
N TYR A 114 3.71 -5.26 -7.97
CA TYR A 114 2.54 -6.15 -8.06
C TYR A 114 2.02 -6.27 -9.48
N SER A 115 1.31 -7.35 -9.75
CA SER A 115 0.56 -7.55 -10.99
C SER A 115 -0.91 -7.25 -10.77
N LEU A 116 -1.50 -6.41 -11.62
CA LEU A 116 -2.96 -6.25 -11.74
C LEU A 116 -3.45 -7.07 -12.92
N ILE A 117 -4.35 -8.00 -12.67
CA ILE A 117 -5.00 -8.79 -13.72
C ILE A 117 -6.40 -8.24 -13.89
N VAL A 118 -6.74 -7.81 -15.10
CA VAL A 118 -8.09 -7.36 -15.47
C VAL A 118 -8.68 -8.37 -16.43
N GLU A 119 -9.87 -8.87 -16.11
CA GLU A 119 -10.56 -9.89 -16.88
C GLU A 119 -12.01 -9.48 -17.16
N ALA A 120 -12.46 -9.73 -18.39
CA ALA A 120 -13.87 -9.64 -18.77
C ALA A 120 -14.37 -11.02 -19.21
N LYS A 121 -15.49 -11.44 -18.62
CA LYS A 121 -16.17 -12.69 -18.98
C LYS A 121 -17.60 -12.44 -19.44
N ASP A 122 -18.09 -13.35 -20.27
CA ASP A 122 -19.51 -13.46 -20.56
C ASP A 122 -20.28 -13.86 -19.29
N PRO A 123 -21.29 -13.10 -18.86
CA PRO A 123 -22.05 -13.44 -17.67
C PRO A 123 -22.92 -14.70 -17.84
N PHE A 124 -23.18 -15.15 -19.08
CA PHE A 124 -24.07 -16.28 -19.36
C PHE A 124 -23.34 -17.61 -19.57
N ASN A 125 -22.14 -17.58 -20.15
CA ASN A 125 -21.38 -18.79 -20.49
C ASN A 125 -19.96 -18.83 -19.90
N ASN A 126 -19.54 -17.79 -19.17
CA ASN A 126 -18.24 -17.69 -18.51
C ASN A 126 -17.04 -17.72 -19.48
N TRP A 127 -17.25 -17.46 -20.78
CA TRP A 127 -16.16 -17.32 -21.75
C TRP A 127 -15.40 -16.04 -21.47
N ARG A 128 -14.07 -16.15 -21.45
CA ARG A 128 -13.15 -15.03 -21.26
C ARG A 128 -12.97 -14.29 -22.58
N TYR A 129 -13.39 -13.02 -22.62
CA TYR A 129 -13.24 -12.13 -23.77
C TYR A 129 -12.04 -11.21 -23.66
N TYR A 130 -11.64 -10.90 -22.43
CA TYR A 130 -10.50 -10.04 -22.16
C TYR A 130 -9.73 -10.59 -20.97
N TRP A 131 -8.41 -10.56 -21.08
CA TRP A 131 -7.50 -10.86 -20.00
C TRP A 131 -6.17 -10.16 -20.30
N ASN A 132 -5.78 -9.26 -19.41
CA ASN A 132 -4.48 -8.62 -19.46
C ASN A 132 -3.92 -8.49 -18.05
N GLU A 133 -2.60 -8.66 -17.98
CA GLU A 133 -1.81 -8.46 -16.77
C GLU A 133 -0.98 -7.19 -16.91
N PHE A 134 -1.02 -6.35 -15.88
CA PHE A 134 -0.34 -5.07 -15.82
C PHE A 134 0.63 -5.06 -14.65
N LEU A 135 1.93 -5.12 -14.96
CA LEU A 135 2.98 -4.95 -13.96
C LEU A 135 2.98 -3.51 -13.45
N GLN A 136 2.83 -3.35 -12.14
CA GLN A 136 2.83 -2.07 -11.45
C GLN A 136 4.01 -1.98 -10.50
N GLN A 137 4.64 -0.80 -10.50
CA GLN A 137 5.63 -0.42 -9.49
C GLN A 137 5.26 0.94 -8.92
N ARG A 138 5.36 1.10 -7.60
CA ARG A 138 5.06 2.36 -6.90
C ARG A 138 6.09 2.61 -5.80
N ILE A 139 6.52 3.86 -5.68
CA ILE A 139 7.48 4.28 -4.66
C ILE A 139 6.73 5.16 -3.65
N VAL A 140 6.83 4.80 -2.38
CA VAL A 140 6.24 5.57 -1.28
C VAL A 140 7.33 6.01 -0.35
N THR A 141 7.33 7.30 -0.03
CA THR A 141 8.21 7.87 1.00
C THR A 141 7.47 7.90 2.32
N ILE A 142 8.08 7.33 3.34
CA ILE A 142 7.61 7.32 4.72
C ILE A 142 7.99 8.65 5.38
N GLN A 143 7.01 9.29 6.03
CA GLN A 143 7.18 10.55 6.76
C GLN A 143 7.24 10.36 8.27
#